data_AF-A0A9R1TB81-F1
#
_entry.id   AF-A0A9R1TB81-F1
#
_cell.length_a   1.000
_cell.length_b   1.000
_cell.length_c   1.000
_cell.angle_alpha   90.00
_cell.angle_beta   90.00
_cell.angle_gamma   90.00
#
_symmetry.space_group_name_H-M   'P 1'
#
loop_
_entity.id
_entity.type
_entity.pdbx_description
1 polymer ?
#
loop_
_entity_poly.entity_id
_entity_poly.type
_entity_poly.pdbx_seq_one_letter_code
_entity_poly.pdbx_strand_id
1 'polypeptide(L)'
;MWHNEERVLDADQWRIEAQAIIDDVKAHVKDIRISEELQSTNSSIHLNLTTLENLKFCVHVSSEGFKITGNQHDTFTNTENEIYETPYGLLNSISPMYRESFGNSLMSKLNKLSQSQ
;
A
#
# COMPACT_ATOMS: atom_id res chain seq x y z
N MET A 1 19.34 25.87 -10.63
CA MET A 1 18.24 25.54 -9.71
C MET A 1 17.50 24.38 -10.34
N TRP A 2 17.73 23.16 -9.87
CA TRP A 2 17.01 21.99 -10.36
C TRP A 2 15.56 22.13 -9.89
N HIS A 3 14.61 22.31 -10.82
CA HIS A 3 13.20 22.23 -10.48
C HIS A 3 12.92 20.76 -10.17
N ASN A 4 12.59 20.48 -8.92
CA ASN A 4 11.96 19.21 -8.54
C ASN A 4 10.58 19.24 -9.21
N GLU A 5 10.45 18.64 -10.39
CA GLU A 5 9.16 18.39 -11.04
C GLU A 5 8.40 17.41 -10.15
N GLU A 6 7.66 17.96 -9.19
CA GLU A 6 6.61 17.24 -8.48
C GLU A 6 5.72 16.62 -9.57
N ARG A 7 5.75 15.29 -9.70
CA ARG A 7 4.98 14.57 -10.73
C ARG A 7 3.51 14.78 -10.41
N VAL A 8 2.91 15.81 -11.00
CA VAL A 8 1.47 16.04 -10.97
C VAL A 8 0.85 14.99 -11.87
N LEU A 9 0.34 13.92 -11.27
CA LEU A 9 -0.42 12.89 -11.98
C LEU A 9 -1.89 13.30 -11.94
N ASP A 10 -2.57 13.32 -13.08
CA ASP A 10 -4.02 13.54 -13.08
C ASP A 10 -4.74 12.41 -12.32
N ALA A 11 -5.95 12.69 -11.80
CA ALA A 11 -6.70 11.76 -10.95
C ALA A 11 -6.86 10.33 -11.53
N ASP A 12 -6.95 10.19 -12.85
CA ASP A 12 -7.03 8.88 -13.51
C ASP A 12 -5.70 8.11 -13.50
N GLN A 13 -4.58 8.82 -13.53
CA GLN A 13 -3.26 8.20 -13.43
C GLN A 13 -2.98 7.73 -12.00
N TRP A 14 -3.43 8.47 -10.99
CA TRP A 14 -3.40 8.00 -9.60
C TRP A 14 -4.22 6.74 -9.38
N ARG A 15 -5.35 6.58 -10.09
CA ARG A 15 -6.13 5.32 -10.04
C ARG A 15 -5.37 4.14 -10.63
N ILE A 16 -4.61 4.35 -11.72
CA ILE A 16 -3.77 3.31 -12.33
C ILE A 16 -2.65 2.90 -11.37
N GLU A 17 -1.96 3.88 -10.78
CA GLU A 17 -0.91 3.62 -9.78
C GLU A 17 -1.47 2.87 -8.56
N ALA A 18 -2.61 3.32 -8.04
CA ALA A 18 -3.32 2.64 -6.96
C ALA A 18 -3.68 1.19 -7.31
N GLN A 19 -4.15 0.95 -8.53
CA GLN A 19 -4.49 -0.39 -8.99
C GLN A 19 -3.24 -1.28 -9.08
N ALA A 20 -2.12 -0.76 -9.57
CA ALA A 20 -0.84 -1.48 -9.59
C ALA A 20 -0.37 -1.83 -8.18
N ILE A 21 -0.46 -0.90 -7.23
CA ILE A 21 -0.16 -1.14 -5.81
C ILE A 21 -1.06 -2.25 -5.24
N ILE A 22 -2.36 -2.19 -5.50
CA ILE A 22 -3.33 -3.21 -5.07
C ILE A 22 -2.94 -4.58 -5.63
N ASP A 23 -2.64 -4.67 -6.92
CA ASP A 23 -2.31 -5.94 -7.57
C ASP A 23 -1.03 -6.57 -7.05
N ASP A 24 -0.05 -5.75 -6.67
CA ASP A 24 1.22 -6.17 -6.08
C ASP A 24 1.05 -6.78 -4.68
N VAL A 25 0.18 -6.22 -3.84
CA VAL A 25 0.10 -6.61 -2.42
C VAL A 25 -1.15 -7.39 -2.03
N LYS A 26 -2.19 -7.45 -2.89
CA LYS A 26 -3.48 -8.11 -2.59
C LYS A 26 -3.35 -9.56 -2.12
N ALA A 27 -2.30 -10.26 -2.54
CA ALA A 27 -2.04 -11.65 -2.13
C ALA A 27 -1.59 -11.79 -0.67
N HIS A 28 -1.12 -10.71 -0.05
CA HIS A 28 -0.55 -10.71 1.30
C HIS A 28 -1.36 -9.89 2.31
N VAL A 29 -2.57 -9.50 1.93
CA VAL A 29 -3.52 -8.73 2.76
C VAL A 29 -4.90 -9.37 2.63
N LYS A 30 -5.82 -9.04 3.53
CA LYS A 30 -7.18 -9.58 3.48
C LYS A 30 -8.05 -8.85 2.47
N ASP A 31 -7.92 -7.53 2.41
CA ASP A 31 -8.63 -6.66 1.47
C ASP A 31 -7.80 -5.40 1.25
N ILE A 32 -7.75 -4.90 0.02
CA ILE A 32 -7.17 -3.60 -0.29
C ILE A 32 -7.90 -3.01 -1.50
N ARG A 33 -8.35 -1.76 -1.36
CA ARG A 33 -9.15 -1.07 -2.39
C ARG A 33 -9.00 0.43 -2.30
N ILE A 34 -9.30 1.11 -3.40
CA ILE A 34 -9.39 2.57 -3.42
C ILE A 34 -10.57 3.00 -2.54
N SER A 35 -10.38 4.06 -1.76
CA SER A 35 -11.47 4.70 -1.01
C SER A 35 -12.43 5.41 -1.98
N GLU A 36 -13.71 5.07 -1.91
CA GLU A 36 -14.76 5.75 -2.67
C GLU A 36 -15.31 6.98 -1.93
N GLU A 37 -15.13 7.04 -0.61
CA GLU A 37 -15.58 8.16 0.22
C GLU A 37 -14.59 9.33 0.21
N LEU A 38 -13.30 9.03 0.19
CA LEU A 38 -12.24 10.05 0.19
C LEU A 38 -11.89 10.45 -1.24
N GLN A 39 -12.12 11.73 -1.55
CA GLN A 39 -11.83 12.26 -2.88
C GLN A 39 -10.34 12.12 -3.24
N SER A 40 -10.08 11.51 -4.39
CA SER A 40 -8.76 11.52 -5.00
C SER A 40 -8.47 12.92 -5.55
N THR A 41 -7.23 13.38 -5.40
CA THR A 41 -6.76 14.65 -5.96
C THR A 41 -5.77 14.39 -7.09
N ASN A 42 -5.33 15.44 -7.80
CA ASN A 42 -4.27 15.34 -8.81
C ASN A 42 -2.86 15.14 -8.20
N SER A 43 -2.77 14.89 -6.91
CA SER A 43 -1.50 14.71 -6.20
C SER A 43 -1.53 13.54 -5.22
N SER A 44 -2.70 12.92 -5.02
CA SER A 44 -2.85 11.85 -4.06
C SER A 44 -4.12 11.04 -4.22
N ILE A 45 -4.09 9.82 -3.67
CA ILE A 45 -5.23 8.93 -3.57
C ILE A 45 -5.25 8.22 -2.22
N HIS A 46 -6.43 7.83 -1.76
CA HIS A 46 -6.59 7.10 -0.50
C HIS A 46 -6.94 5.65 -0.78
N LEU A 47 -6.28 4.74 -0.06
CA LEU A 47 -6.52 3.31 -0.09
C LEU A 47 -7.02 2.84 1.27
N ASN A 48 -8.05 2.01 1.24
CA ASN A 48 -8.51 1.25 2.39
C ASN A 48 -7.84 -0.11 2.38
N LEU A 49 -7.13 -0.42 3.47
CA LEU A 49 -6.39 -1.64 3.66
C LEU A 49 -6.99 -2.41 4.84
N THR A 50 -7.12 -3.73 4.68
CA THR A 50 -7.39 -4.68 5.76
C THR A 50 -6.29 -5.73 5.78
N THR A 51 -5.54 -5.81 6.87
CA THR A 51 -4.47 -6.81 7.03
C THR A 51 -5.03 -8.21 7.26
N LEU A 52 -4.18 -9.23 7.21
CA LEU A 52 -4.58 -10.62 7.43
C LEU A 52 -5.08 -10.87 8.87
N GLU A 53 -4.62 -10.06 9.82
CA GLU A 53 -5.04 -10.01 11.22
C GLU A 53 -6.38 -9.27 11.42
N ASN A 54 -6.99 -8.74 10.36
CA ASN A 54 -8.20 -7.90 10.39
C ASN A 54 -8.01 -6.48 10.94
N LEU A 55 -6.78 -5.96 10.93
CA LEU A 55 -6.56 -4.54 11.22
C LEU A 55 -6.94 -3.72 10.00
N LYS A 56 -7.66 -2.62 10.22
CA LYS A 56 -8.12 -1.71 9.15
C LYS A 56 -7.31 -0.43 9.18
N PHE A 57 -6.91 0.03 8.01
CA PHE A 57 -6.17 1.27 7.86
C PHE A 57 -6.69 2.06 6.67
N CYS A 58 -6.66 3.38 6.80
CA CYS A 58 -6.75 4.30 5.68
C CYS A 58 -5.33 4.78 5.38
N VAL A 59 -4.92 4.63 4.12
CA VAL A 59 -3.57 4.92 3.65
C VAL A 59 -3.66 6.02 2.59
N HIS A 60 -2.95 7.10 2.81
CA HIS A 60 -2.72 8.14 1.82
C HIS A 60 -1.52 7.76 0.96
N VAL A 61 -1.69 7.84 -0.35
CA VAL A 61 -0.66 7.59 -1.36
C VAL A 61 -0.44 8.88 -2.12
N SER A 62 0.80 9.35 -2.13
CA SER A 62 1.23 10.55 -2.87
C SER A 62 2.62 10.33 -3.45
N SER A 63 3.17 11.33 -4.12
CA SER A 63 4.55 11.29 -4.63
C SER A 63 5.61 11.16 -3.53
N GLU A 64 5.27 11.49 -2.28
CA GLU A 64 6.15 11.33 -1.13
C GLU A 64 6.20 9.88 -0.62
N GLY A 65 5.19 9.07 -0.97
CA GLY A 65 5.09 7.67 -0.58
C GLY A 65 3.74 7.32 0.04
N PHE A 66 3.78 6.44 1.03
CA PHE A 66 2.62 5.84 1.69
C PHE A 66 2.56 6.28 3.14
N LYS A 67 1.42 6.80 3.58
CA LYS A 67 1.21 7.25 4.96
C LYS A 67 -0.11 6.76 5.51
N ILE A 68 -0.13 6.34 6.76
CA ILE A 68 -1.38 5.97 7.45
C ILE A 68 -2.08 7.24 7.89
N THR A 69 -3.31 7.46 7.42
CA THR A 69 -4.14 8.58 7.84
C THR A 69 -5.14 8.18 8.91
N GLY A 70 -5.49 6.90 9.02
CA GLY A 70 -6.50 6.45 9.97
C GLY A 70 -6.39 4.96 10.31
N ASN A 71 -6.90 4.62 11.50
CA ASN A 71 -6.95 3.25 12.01
C ASN A 71 -8.28 2.55 11.69
N GLN A 72 -9.07 3.15 10.79
CA GLN A 72 -10.28 2.60 10.17
C GLN A 72 -10.30 3.03 8.71
N HIS A 73 -11.11 2.36 7.89
CA HIS A 73 -11.36 2.78 6.51
C HIS A 73 -11.96 4.19 6.48
N ASP A 74 -11.56 4.98 5.48
CA ASP A 74 -12.12 6.31 5.20
C ASP A 74 -11.94 7.33 6.35
N THR A 75 -10.93 7.16 7.20
CA THR A 75 -10.69 8.03 8.37
C THR A 75 -9.36 8.78 8.35
N PHE A 76 -9.34 9.94 9.02
CA PHE A 76 -8.16 10.78 9.28
C PHE A 76 -7.85 10.89 10.78
N THR A 77 -7.85 9.76 11.49
CA THR A 77 -7.66 9.75 12.95
C THR A 77 -6.20 9.65 13.39
N ASN A 78 -5.28 9.30 12.49
CA ASN A 78 -3.88 9.13 12.82
C ASN A 78 -3.11 10.45 12.69
N THR A 79 -2.36 10.81 13.73
CA THR A 79 -1.50 12.01 13.78
C THR A 79 -0.05 11.69 13.45
N GLU A 80 0.29 10.42 13.25
CA GLU A 80 1.63 10.00 12.84
C GLU A 80 1.96 10.50 11.43
N ASN A 81 3.19 10.98 11.26
CA ASN A 81 3.71 11.47 9.99
C ASN A 81 4.79 10.54 9.44
N GLU A 82 4.72 9.25 9.77
CA GLU A 82 5.61 8.28 9.18
C GLU A 82 5.20 8.05 7.71
N ILE A 83 6.17 8.24 6.82
CA ILE A 83 6.03 8.04 5.38
C ILE A 83 6.90 6.87 5.01
N TYR A 84 6.29 5.89 4.35
CA TYR A 84 6.96 4.70 3.84
C TYR A 84 7.18 4.87 2.34
N GLU A 85 8.37 4.51 1.86
CA GLU A 85 8.72 4.64 0.44
C GLU A 85 7.97 3.64 -0.45
N THR A 86 7.62 2.47 0.10
CA THR A 86 7.00 1.38 -0.65
C THR A 86 5.83 0.77 0.13
N PRO A 87 4.84 0.17 -0.56
CA PRO A 87 3.73 -0.50 0.12
C PRO A 87 4.23 -1.71 0.94
N TYR A 88 5.31 -2.35 0.51
CA TYR A 88 5.97 -3.43 1.25
C TYR A 88 6.60 -2.95 2.56
N GLY A 89 7.23 -1.77 2.57
CA GLY A 89 7.78 -1.17 3.78
C GLY A 89 6.69 -0.85 4.81
N LEU A 90 5.59 -0.25 4.34
CA LEU A 90 4.39 -0.01 5.15
C LEU A 90 3.86 -1.33 5.75
N LEU A 91 3.55 -2.32 4.90
CA LEU A 91 3.00 -3.59 5.34
C LEU A 91 3.93 -4.35 6.27
N ASN A 92 5.23 -4.28 6.02
CA ASN A 92 6.23 -4.86 6.91
C ASN A 92 6.17 -4.20 8.30
N SER A 93 5.88 -2.91 8.41
CA SER A 93 5.73 -2.23 9.70
C SER A 93 4.45 -2.65 10.44
N ILE A 94 3.30 -2.63 9.74
CA ILE A 94 1.98 -2.73 10.38
C ILE A 94 1.33 -4.11 10.42
N SER A 95 1.86 -5.10 9.70
CA SER A 95 1.24 -6.42 9.52
C SER A 95 2.25 -7.55 9.77
N PRO A 96 2.28 -8.12 10.98
CA PRO A 96 3.09 -9.30 11.29
C PRO A 96 2.85 -10.49 10.34
N MET A 97 1.59 -10.81 10.03
CA MET A 97 1.17 -11.89 9.13
C MET A 97 1.53 -11.61 7.67
N TYR A 98 1.66 -10.34 7.27
CA TYR A 98 2.24 -10.02 5.96
C TYR A 98 3.67 -10.58 5.86
N ARG A 99 4.49 -10.41 6.91
CA ARG A 99 5.88 -10.93 6.91
C ARG A 99 5.90 -12.46 6.76
N GLU A 100 4.99 -13.14 7.45
CA GLU A 100 4.84 -14.60 7.33
C GLU A 100 4.36 -15.02 5.94
N SER A 101 3.32 -14.37 5.41
CA SER A 101 2.76 -14.66 4.08
C SER A 101 3.78 -14.43 2.96
N PHE A 102 4.52 -13.33 3.03
CA PHE A 102 5.58 -13.00 2.10
C PHE A 102 6.75 -14.00 2.20
N GLY A 103 7.19 -14.31 3.42
CA GLY A 103 8.24 -15.32 3.67
C GLY A 103 7.85 -16.70 3.14
N ASN A 104 6.62 -17.15 3.36
CA ASN A 104 6.11 -18.41 2.84
C ASN A 104 6.08 -18.43 1.31
N SER A 105 5.71 -17.31 0.69
CA SER A 105 5.70 -17.18 -0.77
C SER A 105 7.11 -17.23 -1.37
N LEU A 106 8.08 -16.61 -0.70
CA LEU A 106 9.50 -16.69 -1.08
C LEU A 106 10.03 -18.12 -0.96
N MET A 107 9.76 -18.80 0.15
CA MET A 107 10.19 -20.18 0.38
C MET A 107 9.53 -21.14 -0.61
N SER A 108 8.25 -20.95 -0.94
CA SER A 108 7.57 -21.73 -1.97
C SER A 108 8.23 -21.58 -3.35
N LYS A 109 8.62 -20.36 -3.74
CA LYS A 109 9.34 -20.11 -4.99
C LYS A 109 10.73 -20.76 -4.98
N LEU A 110 11.47 -20.67 -3.88
CA LEU A 110 12.78 -21.30 -3.73
C LEU A 110 12.70 -22.83 -3.86
N ASN A 111 11.71 -23.46 -3.21
CA ASN A 111 11.50 -24.89 -3.30
C ASN A 111 11.13 -25.37 -4.71
N LYS A 112 10.38 -24.56 -5.47
CA LYS A 112 10.07 -24.88 -6.88
C LYS A 112 11.31 -24.85 -7.76
N LEU A 113 12.24 -23.92 -7.52
CA LEU A 113 13.50 -23.84 -8.24
C LEU A 113 14.42 -25.02 -7.91
N SER A 114 14.51 -25.42 -6.65
CA SER A 114 15.35 -26.55 -6.23
C SER A 114 14.82 -27.91 -6.71
N GLN A 115 13.51 -28.06 -6.91
CA GLN A 115 12.90 -29.27 -7.47
C GLN A 115 12.93 -29.34 -9.01
N SER A 116 13.28 -28.23 -9.67
CA SER A 116 13.36 -28.16 -11.15
C SER A 116 14.80 -28.29 -11.67
N GLN A 117 15.76 -28.65 -10.80
CA GLN A 117 17.15 -29.02 -11.11
C GLN A 117 17.36 -30.51 -10.88
#